data_AF-K9H549-F1
#
_entry.id   AF-K9H549-F1
#
_cell.length_a   1.000
_cell.length_b   1.000
_cell.length_c   1.000
_cell.angle_alpha   90.00
_cell.angle_beta   90.00
_cell.angle_gamma   90.00
#
_symmetry.space_group_name_H-M   'P 1'
#
loop_
_entity.id
_entity.type
_entity.pdbx_description
1 polymer ?
#
loop_
_entity_poly.entity_id
_entity_poly.type
_entity_poly.pdbx_seq_one_letter_code
_entity_poly.pdbx_strand_id
1 'polypeptide(L)'
;MSSIAALATRRALTRQSLLRAPPRRFSSSKVEEASLDKAGKRDPELYVLLGVMSGAFLIAGWYFGRKPTSVNSESNVRIGESAMPWHGESEDGKVYKYQYHPHGDKNQPLRAAPSAMNTVIVPNVTLPEDLHEKFNKYGKEEWDY
;
A
#
# COMPACT_ATOMS: atom_id res chain seq x y z
N MET A 1 79.37 54.53 -23.94
CA MET A 1 78.65 53.37 -23.38
C MET A 1 77.40 53.89 -22.70
N SER A 2 76.25 53.77 -23.37
CA SER A 2 74.99 54.33 -22.89
C SER A 2 73.85 53.66 -23.65
N SER A 3 73.33 52.56 -23.09
CA SER A 3 72.08 51.93 -23.51
C SER A 3 70.96 52.43 -22.59
N ILE A 4 69.94 53.07 -23.14
CA ILE A 4 68.78 53.59 -22.43
C ILE A 4 67.53 52.84 -22.91
N ALA A 5 66.65 52.57 -21.94
CA ALA A 5 65.25 52.14 -22.02
C ALA A 5 64.98 50.62 -22.20
N ALA A 6 64.94 49.95 -21.06
CA ALA A 6 64.19 48.71 -20.87
C ALA A 6 62.67 49.02 -20.84
N LEU A 7 61.90 48.24 -21.61
CA LEU A 7 60.44 48.29 -21.65
C LEU A 7 59.85 47.46 -20.49
N ALA A 8 59.34 48.13 -19.47
CA ALA A 8 58.43 47.60 -18.44
C ALA A 8 57.30 48.63 -18.31
N THR A 9 56.01 48.29 -18.26
CA THR A 9 55.37 47.34 -17.36
C THR A 9 53.99 46.93 -17.90
N ARG A 10 53.62 45.69 -17.57
CA ARG A 10 52.42 44.98 -17.96
C ARG A 10 51.18 45.48 -17.18
N ARG A 11 50.05 45.53 -17.90
CA ARG A 11 48.68 45.18 -17.47
C ARG A 11 48.18 45.82 -16.15
N ALA A 12 47.62 47.01 -16.25
CA ALA A 12 46.56 47.46 -15.34
C ALA A 12 45.20 47.13 -15.98
N LEU A 13 44.38 46.29 -15.32
CA LEU A 13 42.91 46.15 -15.42
C LEU A 13 42.52 44.76 -14.89
N THR A 14 42.34 44.62 -13.57
CA THR A 14 41.52 43.55 -12.96
C THR A 14 41.28 43.87 -11.47
N ARG A 15 40.48 44.91 -11.18
CA ARG A 15 39.80 45.02 -9.88
C ARG A 15 38.44 45.66 -10.05
N GLN A 16 37.46 44.86 -10.49
CA GLN A 16 36.04 45.14 -10.27
C GLN A 16 35.52 44.08 -9.29
N SER A 17 35.32 44.47 -8.03
CA SER A 17 34.68 43.65 -7.02
C SER A 17 33.16 43.79 -7.11
N LEU A 18 32.50 42.98 -7.94
CA LEU A 18 31.04 42.95 -8.11
C LEU A 18 30.39 41.71 -7.50
N LEU A 19 30.94 41.15 -6.42
CA LEU A 19 30.33 40.02 -5.72
C LEU A 19 30.52 40.14 -4.20
N ARG A 20 29.74 41.02 -3.56
CA ARG A 20 29.53 40.93 -2.10
C ARG A 20 28.13 40.37 -1.86
N ALA A 21 28.05 39.04 -1.74
CA ALA A 21 26.84 38.36 -1.28
C ALA A 21 26.52 38.75 0.18
N PRO A 22 25.25 38.87 0.56
CA PRO A 22 24.87 39.14 1.95
C PRO A 22 25.31 37.96 2.85
N PRO A 23 25.73 38.20 4.11
CA PRO A 23 26.03 37.12 5.03
C PRO A 23 24.75 36.31 5.26
N ARG A 24 24.72 35.09 4.71
CA ARG A 24 23.72 34.08 5.09
C ARG A 24 23.90 33.86 6.60
N ARG A 25 22.97 34.36 7.40
CA ARG A 25 22.82 33.89 8.78
C ARG A 25 22.43 32.42 8.68
N PHE A 26 23.41 31.54 8.84
CA PHE A 26 23.11 30.16 9.18
C PHE A 26 22.35 30.24 10.51
N SER A 27 21.05 29.91 10.49
CA SER A 27 20.34 29.62 11.72
C SER A 27 21.15 28.49 12.36
N SER A 28 21.78 28.77 13.51
CA SER A 28 22.41 27.73 14.30
C SER A 28 21.37 26.64 14.45
N SER A 29 21.71 25.41 14.04
CA SER A 29 20.79 24.31 14.25
C SER A 29 20.59 24.19 15.76
N LYS A 30 19.38 23.92 16.26
CA LYS A 30 19.16 23.71 17.70
C LYS A 30 20.11 22.64 18.29
N VAL A 31 20.62 21.76 17.43
CA VAL A 31 21.65 20.76 17.72
C VAL A 31 22.99 21.42 18.12
N GLU A 32 23.39 22.48 17.43
CA GLU A 32 24.62 23.24 17.66
C GLU A 32 24.51 24.16 18.87
N GLU A 33 23.35 24.81 19.08
CA GLU A 33 23.07 25.57 20.31
C GLU A 33 23.06 24.69 21.56
N ALA A 34 22.54 23.47 21.45
CA ALA A 34 22.47 22.51 22.55
C ALA A 34 23.79 21.74 22.78
N SER A 35 24.82 21.92 21.94
CA SER A 35 26.11 21.21 22.04
C SER A 35 25.93 19.69 22.24
N LEU A 36 24.98 19.08 21.53
CA LEU A 36 24.61 17.67 21.72
C LEU A 36 25.77 16.71 21.43
N ASP A 37 26.74 17.13 20.62
CA ASP A 37 27.98 16.40 20.32
C ASP A 37 28.85 16.16 21.56
N LYS A 38 28.70 17.00 22.58
CA LYS A 38 29.39 16.88 23.87
C LYS A 38 28.51 16.22 24.94
N ALA A 39 27.19 16.12 24.73
CA ALA A 39 26.26 15.57 25.71
C ALA A 39 26.57 14.10 26.03
N GLY A 40 26.80 13.26 25.01
CA GLY A 40 27.17 11.85 25.22
C GLY A 40 28.54 11.66 25.90
N LYS A 41 29.47 12.61 25.73
CA LYS A 41 30.78 12.56 26.41
C LYS A 41 30.71 12.95 27.88
N ARG A 42 29.73 13.76 28.28
CA ARG A 42 29.51 14.15 29.67
C ARG A 42 28.76 13.06 30.44
N ASP A 43 27.71 12.52 29.81
CA ASP A 43 26.83 11.54 30.44
C ASP A 43 26.80 10.25 29.60
N PRO A 44 27.58 9.22 29.96
CA PRO A 44 27.68 7.99 29.16
C PRO A 44 26.35 7.23 29.07
N GLU A 45 25.42 7.48 29.98
CA GLU A 45 24.05 6.92 29.97
C GLU A 45 23.24 7.35 28.74
N LEU A 46 23.54 8.51 28.15
CA LEU A 46 22.89 8.96 26.91
C LEU A 46 23.16 8.01 25.74
N TYR A 47 24.28 7.29 25.70
CA TYR A 47 24.54 6.29 24.65
C TYR A 47 23.62 5.09 24.76
N VAL A 48 23.27 4.69 25.99
CA VAL A 48 22.32 3.59 26.22
C VAL A 48 20.92 4.02 25.77
N LEU A 49 20.50 5.24 26.13
CA LEU A 49 19.23 5.80 25.70
C LEU A 49 19.16 5.94 24.16
N LEU A 50 20.24 6.40 23.54
CA LEU A 50 20.36 6.50 22.08
C LEU A 50 20.25 5.11 21.43
N GLY A 51 20.87 4.09 22.00
CA GLY A 51 20.76 2.70 21.53
C GLY A 51 19.32 2.19 21.56
N VAL A 52 18.60 2.42 22.65
CA VAL A 52 17.19 1.97 22.79
C VAL A 52 16.27 2.73 21.83
N MET A 53 16.40 4.06 21.75
CA MET A 53 15.58 4.87 20.86
C MET A 53 15.84 4.54 19.38
N SER A 54 17.11 4.47 18.97
CA SER A 54 17.46 4.09 17.59
C SER A 54 16.99 2.66 17.26
N GLY A 55 17.13 1.71 18.19
CA GLY A 55 16.60 0.36 18.04
C GLY A 55 15.08 0.33 17.82
N ALA A 56 14.31 1.05 18.65
CA ALA A 56 12.87 1.13 18.52
C ALA A 56 12.44 1.75 17.17
N PHE A 57 13.07 2.86 16.77
CA PHE A 57 12.75 3.52 15.50
C PHE A 57 13.16 2.68 14.29
N LEU A 58 14.27 1.94 14.35
CA LEU A 58 14.68 1.04 13.27
C LEU A 58 13.73 -0.15 13.15
N ILE A 59 13.30 -0.76 14.26
CA ILE A 59 12.34 -1.87 14.25
C ILE A 59 10.99 -1.38 13.69
N ALA A 60 10.50 -0.23 14.16
CA ALA A 60 9.28 0.36 13.64
C ALA A 60 9.40 0.68 12.15
N GLY A 61 10.49 1.32 11.73
CA GLY A 61 10.76 1.62 10.33
C GLY A 61 10.85 0.38 9.45
N TRP A 62 11.51 -0.68 9.91
CA TRP A 62 11.57 -1.97 9.22
C TRP A 62 10.19 -2.62 9.10
N TYR A 63 9.39 -2.57 10.17
CA TYR A 63 8.03 -3.09 10.17
C TYR A 63 7.14 -2.35 9.16
N PHE A 64 7.17 -1.01 9.16
CA PHE A 64 6.43 -0.19 8.19
C PHE A 64 6.94 -0.34 6.75
N GLY A 65 8.25 -0.56 6.55
CA GLY A 65 8.81 -0.86 5.24
C GLY A 65 8.37 -2.22 4.70
N ARG A 66 8.28 -3.25 5.56
CA ARG A 66 7.82 -4.59 5.18
C ARG A 66 6.30 -4.68 5.01
N LYS A 67 5.56 -3.86 5.75
CA LYS A 67 4.11 -3.75 5.73
C LYS A 67 3.75 -2.34 5.23
N PRO A 68 3.89 -2.06 3.92
CA PRO A 68 3.44 -0.79 3.39
C PRO A 68 1.98 -0.61 3.80
N THR A 69 1.66 0.55 4.36
CA THR A 69 0.31 0.90 4.82
C THR A 69 -0.64 1.13 3.64
N SER A 70 -0.63 0.25 2.64
CA SER A 70 -1.65 0.24 1.61
C SER A 70 -2.93 -0.27 2.24
N VAL A 71 -3.87 0.66 2.45
CA VAL A 71 -5.22 0.40 2.93
C VAL A 71 -6.01 -0.22 1.78
N ASN A 72 -5.67 -1.46 1.39
CA ASN A 72 -6.49 -2.23 0.47
C ASN A 72 -7.25 -3.25 1.31
N SER A 73 -8.51 -2.95 1.62
CA SER A 73 -9.41 -3.86 2.35
C SER A 73 -9.54 -5.23 1.68
N GLU A 74 -9.26 -5.29 0.37
CA GLU A 74 -9.26 -6.49 -0.45
C GLU A 74 -8.09 -7.43 -0.15
N SER A 75 -6.96 -6.93 0.36
CA SER A 75 -5.78 -7.79 0.65
C SER A 75 -5.99 -8.76 1.81
N ASN A 76 -6.96 -8.49 2.68
CA ASN A 76 -7.36 -9.40 3.75
C ASN A 76 -8.24 -10.55 3.20
N VAL A 77 -8.99 -10.28 2.12
CA VAL A 77 -9.87 -11.26 1.50
C VAL A 77 -9.05 -12.07 0.49
N ARG A 78 -8.85 -13.35 0.80
CA ARG A 78 -8.14 -14.27 -0.10
C ARG A 78 -9.05 -14.67 -1.27
N ILE A 79 -9.06 -13.84 -2.30
CA ILE A 79 -9.74 -14.09 -3.57
C ILE A 79 -8.84 -15.03 -4.40
N GLY A 80 -9.42 -16.11 -4.96
CA GLY A 80 -8.71 -17.01 -5.88
C GLY A 80 -8.61 -16.40 -7.28
N GLU A 81 -7.65 -16.84 -8.10
CA GLU A 81 -7.34 -16.23 -9.41
C GLU A 81 -8.50 -16.30 -10.42
N SER A 82 -9.35 -17.33 -10.33
CA SER A 82 -10.58 -17.49 -11.12
C SER A 82 -11.87 -17.33 -10.28
N ALA A 83 -11.78 -16.65 -9.13
CA ALA A 83 -12.93 -16.47 -8.25
C ALA A 83 -14.01 -15.54 -8.81
N MET A 84 -13.64 -14.69 -9.76
CA MET A 84 -14.52 -13.73 -10.38
C MET A 84 -15.27 -14.38 -11.54
N PRO A 85 -16.61 -14.20 -11.63
CA PRO A 85 -17.45 -14.81 -12.68
C PRO A 85 -16.95 -14.55 -14.12
N TRP A 86 -16.39 -13.36 -14.36
CA TRP A 86 -15.89 -12.93 -15.67
C TRP A 86 -14.45 -13.37 -15.97
N HIS A 87 -13.74 -13.99 -15.02
CA HIS A 87 -12.40 -14.54 -15.24
C HIS A 87 -12.40 -16.05 -15.57
N GLY A 88 -13.53 -16.73 -15.40
CA GLY A 88 -13.66 -18.16 -15.68
C GLY A 88 -14.07 -18.41 -17.12
N GLU A 89 -13.21 -19.11 -17.88
CA GLU A 89 -13.64 -19.78 -19.11
C GLU A 89 -14.33 -21.09 -18.71
N SER A 90 -15.61 -21.23 -19.06
CA SER A 90 -16.35 -22.49 -18.92
C SER A 90 -16.81 -22.92 -20.31
N GLU A 91 -16.84 -24.23 -20.58
CA GLU A 91 -17.32 -24.77 -21.86
C GLU A 91 -18.76 -24.31 -22.18
N ASP A 92 -19.57 -24.01 -21.15
CA ASP A 92 -20.93 -23.48 -21.29
C ASP A 92 -21.03 -21.95 -21.29
N GLY A 93 -19.91 -21.22 -21.08
CA GLY A 93 -19.84 -19.75 -21.10
C GLY A 93 -20.63 -19.02 -20.00
N LYS A 94 -21.12 -19.73 -18.98
CA LYS A 94 -22.13 -19.22 -18.03
C LYS A 94 -21.73 -19.41 -16.56
N VAL A 95 -20.56 -18.94 -16.17
CA VAL A 95 -20.20 -18.83 -14.75
C VAL A 95 -20.66 -17.46 -14.25
N TYR A 96 -21.81 -17.42 -13.58
CA TYR A 96 -22.36 -16.17 -13.00
C TYR A 96 -22.09 -16.02 -11.50
N LYS A 97 -21.60 -17.08 -10.85
CA LYS A 97 -21.43 -17.12 -9.40
C LYS A 97 -20.00 -16.80 -9.02
N TYR A 98 -19.83 -15.92 -8.04
CA TYR A 98 -18.55 -15.74 -7.37
C TYR A 98 -18.11 -17.06 -6.74
N GLN A 99 -16.81 -17.31 -6.74
CA GLN A 99 -16.23 -18.45 -6.06
C GLN A 99 -15.31 -17.98 -4.93
N TYR A 100 -15.12 -18.82 -3.91
CA TYR A 100 -14.30 -18.48 -2.76
C TYR A 100 -13.56 -19.70 -2.23
N HIS A 101 -12.44 -19.47 -1.55
CA HIS A 101 -11.77 -20.50 -0.78
C HIS A 101 -12.52 -20.71 0.55
N PRO A 102 -13.00 -21.93 0.85
CA PRO A 102 -13.58 -22.22 2.15
C PRO A 102 -12.58 -21.85 3.25
N HIS A 103 -13.06 -21.15 4.27
CA HIS A 103 -12.23 -20.65 5.38
C HIS A 103 -11.02 -19.78 4.97
N GLY A 104 -10.95 -19.30 3.72
CA GLY A 104 -9.82 -18.54 3.20
C GLY A 104 -8.54 -19.37 2.96
N ASP A 105 -8.65 -20.70 2.92
CA ASP A 105 -7.52 -21.61 2.67
C ASP A 105 -7.28 -21.83 1.17
N LYS A 106 -6.11 -21.39 0.68
CA LYS A 106 -5.72 -21.51 -0.74
C LYS A 106 -5.48 -22.94 -1.21
N ASN A 107 -5.24 -23.86 -0.29
CA ASN A 107 -5.03 -25.28 -0.62
C ASN A 107 -6.35 -25.99 -0.94
N GLN A 108 -7.49 -25.40 -0.56
CA GLN A 108 -8.80 -25.97 -0.81
C GLN A 108 -9.34 -25.48 -2.15
N PRO A 109 -10.06 -26.34 -2.91
CA PRO A 109 -10.66 -25.96 -4.18
C PRO A 109 -11.68 -24.84 -3.98
N LEU A 110 -11.81 -23.97 -5.00
CA LEU A 110 -12.78 -22.89 -4.97
C LEU A 110 -14.21 -23.46 -4.93
N ARG A 111 -15.04 -22.95 -4.02
CA ARG A 111 -16.47 -23.26 -3.93
C ARG A 111 -17.30 -22.12 -4.48
N ALA A 112 -18.36 -22.45 -5.22
CA ALA A 112 -19.33 -21.48 -5.68
C ALA A 112 -20.12 -20.88 -4.50
N ALA A 113 -20.42 -19.58 -4.59
CA ALA A 113 -21.31 -18.92 -3.66
C ALA A 113 -22.72 -19.57 -3.70
N PRO A 114 -23.42 -19.63 -2.55
CA PRO A 114 -24.81 -20.05 -2.54
C PRO A 114 -25.65 -19.16 -3.47
N SER A 115 -26.69 -19.74 -4.06
CA SER A 115 -27.61 -19.01 -4.93
C SER A 115 -28.32 -17.90 -4.14
N ALA A 116 -28.55 -16.74 -4.77
CA ALA A 116 -29.35 -15.66 -4.18
C ALA A 116 -30.80 -16.10 -3.89
N MET A 117 -31.30 -17.10 -4.63
CA MET A 117 -32.61 -17.71 -4.42
C MET A 117 -32.44 -19.06 -3.72
N ASN A 118 -32.98 -19.17 -2.50
CA ASN A 118 -33.11 -20.45 -1.81
C ASN A 118 -34.48 -21.05 -2.14
N THR A 119 -34.53 -22.04 -3.04
CA THR A 119 -35.74 -22.82 -3.30
C THR A 119 -35.68 -24.09 -2.47
N VAL A 120 -36.51 -24.19 -1.44
CA VAL A 120 -36.70 -25.42 -0.68
C VAL A 120 -37.89 -26.16 -1.28
N ILE A 121 -37.61 -27.22 -2.04
CA ILE A 121 -38.65 -28.13 -2.53
C ILE A 121 -38.91 -29.12 -1.41
N VAL A 122 -40.13 -29.15 -0.89
CA VAL A 122 -40.56 -30.15 0.10
C VAL A 122 -41.20 -31.31 -0.66
N PRO A 123 -40.52 -32.46 -0.83
CA PRO A 123 -41.11 -33.61 -1.51
C PRO A 123 -42.19 -34.25 -0.63
N ASN A 124 -43.21 -34.83 -1.26
CA ASN A 124 -44.22 -35.69 -0.63
C ASN A 124 -45.12 -35.02 0.43
N VAL A 125 -45.66 -33.85 0.12
CA VAL A 125 -46.76 -33.25 0.90
C VAL A 125 -48.07 -33.43 0.14
N THR A 126 -49.06 -34.06 0.76
CA THR A 126 -50.44 -34.09 0.26
C THR A 126 -51.09 -32.74 0.58
N LEU A 127 -50.88 -31.73 -0.26
CA LEU A 127 -51.61 -30.48 -0.16
C LEU A 127 -53.04 -30.67 -0.68
N PRO A 128 -54.05 -30.01 -0.08
CA PRO A 128 -55.36 -29.83 -0.72
C PRO A 128 -55.20 -29.23 -2.13
N GLU A 129 -56.08 -29.63 -3.05
CA GLU A 129 -56.04 -29.28 -4.48
C GLU A 129 -55.85 -27.76 -4.71
N ASP A 130 -56.62 -26.94 -4.00
CA ASP A 130 -56.57 -25.47 -4.09
C ASP A 130 -55.16 -24.89 -3.79
N LEU A 131 -54.46 -25.46 -2.79
CA LEU A 131 -53.13 -25.00 -2.41
C LEU A 131 -52.06 -25.59 -3.33
N HIS A 132 -52.26 -26.81 -3.80
CA HIS A 132 -51.40 -27.45 -4.78
C HIS A 132 -51.39 -26.65 -6.08
N GLU A 133 -52.54 -26.31 -6.65
CA GLU A 133 -52.60 -25.52 -7.88
C GLU A 133 -52.01 -24.11 -7.72
N LYS A 134 -52.21 -23.46 -6.55
CA LYS A 134 -51.68 -22.12 -6.30
C LYS A 134 -50.16 -22.09 -6.21
N PHE A 135 -49.55 -23.01 -5.46
CA PHE A 135 -48.12 -23.00 -5.17
C PHE A 135 -47.29 -23.92 -6.09
N ASN A 136 -47.92 -24.77 -6.89
CA ASN A 136 -47.19 -25.58 -7.87
C ASN A 136 -46.63 -24.68 -8.97
N LYS A 137 -45.33 -24.85 -9.22
CA LYS A 137 -44.57 -24.14 -10.24
C LYS A 137 -44.61 -24.87 -11.59
N TYR A 138 -44.77 -26.19 -11.58
CA TYR A 138 -44.65 -27.03 -12.78
C TYR A 138 -46.03 -27.25 -13.44
N GLY A 139 -46.07 -27.31 -14.77
CA GLY A 139 -47.30 -27.56 -15.55
C GLY A 139 -48.16 -26.32 -15.82
N LYS A 140 -47.61 -25.12 -15.68
CA LYS A 140 -48.27 -23.85 -16.02
C LYS A 140 -47.56 -23.20 -17.22
N GLU A 141 -48.32 -22.78 -18.22
CA GLU A 141 -47.80 -22.19 -19.46
C GLU A 141 -46.95 -20.92 -19.24
N GLU A 142 -47.14 -20.21 -18.13
CA GLU A 142 -46.37 -19.01 -17.78
C GLU A 142 -44.91 -19.31 -17.35
N TRP A 143 -44.60 -20.56 -16.98
CA TRP A 143 -43.30 -20.96 -16.42
C TRP A 143 -42.51 -21.95 -17.29
N ASP A 144 -43.06 -22.37 -18.44
CA ASP A 144 -42.36 -23.13 -19.48
C ASP A 144 -41.62 -22.14 -20.42
N TYR A 145 -40.39 -21.81 -20.04
CA TYR A 145 -39.42 -21.07 -20.86
C TYR A 145 -38.19 -21.93 -21.15
#